data_AF-A0A327J4B0-F1
#
_entry.id   AF-A0A327J4B0-F1
#
_cell.length_a   1.000
_cell.length_b   1.000
_cell.length_c   1.000
_cell.angle_alpha   90.00
_cell.angle_beta   90.00
_cell.angle_gamma   90.00
#
_symmetry.space_group_name_H-M   'P 1'
#
loop_
_entity.id
_entity.type
_entity.pdbx_description
1 polymer ?
#
loop_
_entity_poly.entity_id
_entity_poly.type
_entity_poly.pdbx_seq_one_letter_code
_entity_poly.pdbx_strand_id
1 'polypeptide(L)'
;MKRSDFHIHTNYSDGVFTPEKIVDTALEAGLQAIALTDHDNILSYDIAQKYLNEIGKQDELEIIQGVEVNTLYKNYEVHILGYFMNPNNEDFQKLMKAQQQARINQTLEIIDLLDKKENIKISFDSIKAQVAEGGSIGRPHIAKAITNAGGTNSVIEAYSKYINDNSPVYVQRKTVSPQDAVEIIYDAGGVPVIAHPHDIDIAEDLIKDLMNYGLRGIEAYHRKHSPAVVEYFSSMAEKLGLIVTGGSDFHAPNILNGQILLGKHFIPEWIYDKLIQEKKRLDMA
;
A
#
# COMPACT_ATOMS: atom_id res chain seq x y z
N MET A 1 -7.38 20.91 -9.55
CA MET A 1 -8.19 20.46 -8.40
C MET A 1 -9.09 19.32 -8.82
N LYS A 2 -8.85 18.15 -8.23
CA LYS A 2 -9.62 16.92 -8.43
C LYS A 2 -9.91 16.32 -7.06
N ARG A 3 -11.11 15.77 -6.87
CA ARG A 3 -11.36 14.92 -5.70
C ARG A 3 -10.63 13.60 -5.88
N SER A 4 -9.80 13.22 -4.92
CA SER A 4 -8.82 12.15 -5.13
C SER A 4 -8.61 11.22 -3.94
N ASP A 5 -8.05 10.05 -4.22
CA ASP A 5 -7.61 9.07 -3.22
C ASP A 5 -6.36 8.34 -3.75
N PHE A 6 -5.21 8.56 -3.10
CA PHE A 6 -3.90 8.08 -3.59
C PHE A 6 -3.34 6.89 -2.81
N HIS A 7 -4.19 6.16 -2.08
CA HIS A 7 -3.76 4.96 -1.36
C HIS A 7 -4.89 3.91 -1.36
N ILE A 8 -4.87 3.02 -2.35
CA ILE A 8 -5.92 2.03 -2.60
C ILE A 8 -5.31 0.68 -2.94
N HIS A 9 -5.83 -0.36 -2.31
CA HIS A 9 -5.43 -1.75 -2.52
C HIS A 9 -6.49 -2.53 -3.27
N THR A 10 -6.04 -3.42 -4.14
CA THR A 10 -6.87 -4.35 -4.93
C THR A 10 -6.56 -5.79 -4.52
N ASN A 11 -7.24 -6.75 -5.15
CA ASN A 11 -6.93 -8.17 -4.99
C ASN A 11 -5.58 -8.60 -5.61
N TYR A 12 -4.81 -7.68 -6.19
CA TYR A 12 -3.40 -7.88 -6.53
C TYR A 12 -2.47 -7.77 -5.32
N SER A 13 -2.99 -7.33 -4.17
CA SER A 13 -2.35 -7.48 -2.88
C SER A 13 -3.36 -8.01 -1.87
N ASP A 14 -3.71 -7.26 -0.83
CA ASP A 14 -4.63 -7.65 0.24
C ASP A 14 -5.95 -6.88 0.26
N GLY A 15 -6.25 -6.14 -0.82
CA GLY A 15 -7.57 -5.64 -1.11
C GLY A 15 -8.54 -6.75 -1.52
N VAL A 16 -9.84 -6.54 -1.31
CA VAL A 16 -10.89 -7.52 -1.64
C VAL A 16 -11.54 -7.27 -3.01
N PHE A 17 -11.40 -6.07 -3.54
CA PHE A 17 -11.99 -5.68 -4.82
C PHE A 17 -10.99 -5.86 -5.96
N THR A 18 -11.50 -6.25 -7.12
CA THR A 18 -10.71 -6.27 -8.36
C THR A 18 -10.42 -4.85 -8.82
N PRO A 19 -9.40 -4.63 -9.69
CA PRO A 19 -9.12 -3.30 -10.22
C PRO A 19 -10.34 -2.66 -10.91
N GLU A 20 -11.15 -3.45 -11.63
CA GLU A 20 -12.40 -3.00 -12.26
C GLU A 20 -13.43 -2.55 -11.21
N LYS A 21 -13.60 -3.33 -10.14
CA LYS A 21 -14.54 -2.95 -9.09
C LYS A 21 -14.09 -1.69 -8.34
N ILE A 22 -12.79 -1.45 -8.21
CA ILE A 22 -12.25 -0.19 -7.69
C ILE A 22 -12.62 0.98 -8.60
N VAL A 23 -12.48 0.83 -9.93
CA VAL A 23 -12.88 1.87 -10.91
C VAL A 23 -14.36 2.22 -10.77
N ASP A 24 -15.24 1.22 -10.76
CA ASP A 24 -16.69 1.44 -10.56
C ASP A 24 -16.96 2.19 -9.26
N THR A 25 -16.32 1.75 -8.19
CA THR A 25 -16.51 2.32 -6.85
C THR A 25 -16.00 3.76 -6.77
N ALA A 26 -14.88 4.08 -7.44
CA ALA A 26 -14.33 5.42 -7.50
C ALA A 26 -15.26 6.38 -8.27
N LEU A 27 -15.80 5.93 -9.41
CA LEU A 27 -16.79 6.69 -10.19
C LEU A 27 -18.08 6.93 -9.40
N GLU A 28 -18.62 5.90 -8.74
CA GLU A 28 -19.79 6.01 -7.86
C GLU A 28 -19.56 6.99 -6.70
N ALA A 29 -18.35 7.03 -6.15
CA ALA A 29 -17.96 7.95 -5.10
C ALA A 29 -17.73 9.40 -5.60
N GLY A 30 -17.70 9.62 -6.91
CA GLY A 30 -17.39 10.91 -7.53
C GLY A 30 -15.93 11.32 -7.39
N LEU A 31 -15.01 10.34 -7.32
CA LEU A 31 -13.57 10.60 -7.42
C LEU A 31 -13.19 10.89 -8.87
N GLN A 32 -12.22 11.79 -9.04
CA GLN A 32 -11.74 12.25 -10.35
C GLN A 32 -10.28 11.84 -10.61
N ALA A 33 -9.54 11.46 -9.56
CA ALA A 33 -8.25 10.79 -9.71
C ALA A 33 -8.02 9.78 -8.57
N ILE A 34 -7.52 8.60 -8.90
CA ILE A 34 -7.14 7.58 -7.92
C ILE A 34 -5.73 7.07 -8.19
N ALA A 35 -5.04 6.57 -7.15
CA ALA A 35 -3.81 5.78 -7.34
C ALA A 35 -4.02 4.37 -6.82
N LEU A 36 -3.66 3.36 -7.62
CA LEU A 36 -3.62 1.96 -7.17
C LEU A 36 -2.23 1.70 -6.62
N THR A 37 -2.15 1.31 -5.36
CA THR A 37 -0.90 1.24 -4.58
C THR A 37 -0.78 -0.10 -3.88
N ASP A 38 -1.08 -1.18 -4.61
CA ASP A 38 -0.98 -2.54 -4.10
C ASP A 38 0.38 -2.82 -3.45
N HIS A 39 0.37 -3.60 -2.38
CA HIS A 39 1.59 -3.95 -1.68
C HIS A 39 2.57 -4.73 -2.58
N ASP A 40 3.74 -4.14 -2.84
CA ASP A 40 4.83 -4.74 -3.64
C ASP A 40 4.35 -5.31 -5.00
N ASN A 41 3.34 -4.68 -5.62
CA ASN A 41 2.74 -5.07 -6.89
C ASN A 41 2.25 -3.87 -7.69
N ILE A 42 2.32 -3.93 -9.02
CA ILE A 42 1.90 -2.85 -9.93
C ILE A 42 0.95 -3.32 -11.04
N LEU A 43 0.56 -4.60 -11.05
CA LEU A 43 -0.19 -5.20 -12.16
C LEU A 43 -1.63 -4.68 -12.26
N SER A 44 -2.20 -4.20 -11.16
CA SER A 44 -3.58 -3.72 -11.11
C SER A 44 -3.83 -2.48 -11.98
N TYR A 45 -2.81 -1.65 -12.20
CA TYR A 45 -2.91 -0.42 -12.98
C TYR A 45 -3.35 -0.68 -14.42
N ASP A 46 -2.67 -1.56 -15.16
CA ASP A 46 -2.97 -1.80 -16.58
C ASP A 46 -4.38 -2.36 -16.77
N ILE A 47 -4.85 -3.17 -15.81
CA ILE A 47 -6.18 -3.77 -15.82
C ILE A 47 -7.24 -2.70 -15.58
N ALA A 48 -7.06 -1.87 -14.56
CA ALA A 48 -7.98 -0.78 -14.26
C ALA A 48 -8.04 0.24 -15.41
N GLN A 49 -6.88 0.60 -15.97
CA GLN A 49 -6.79 1.53 -17.09
C GLN A 49 -7.46 0.99 -18.35
N LYS A 50 -7.26 -0.30 -18.65
CA LYS A 50 -7.94 -0.98 -19.76
C LYS A 50 -9.46 -0.96 -19.54
N TYR A 51 -9.93 -1.34 -18.36
CA TYR A 51 -11.35 -1.37 -18.04
C TYR A 51 -12.00 0.01 -18.14
N LEU A 52 -11.35 1.05 -17.60
CA LEU A 52 -11.81 2.44 -17.67
C LEU A 52 -12.01 2.91 -19.12
N ASN A 53 -11.10 2.52 -20.02
CA ASN A 53 -11.20 2.82 -21.45
C ASN A 53 -12.35 2.04 -22.11
N GLU A 54 -12.56 0.76 -21.75
CA GLU A 54 -13.63 -0.07 -22.29
C GLU A 54 -15.03 0.46 -21.93
N ILE A 55 -15.20 1.04 -20.74
CA ILE A 55 -16.45 1.68 -20.31
C ILE A 55 -16.58 3.14 -20.78
N GLY A 56 -15.56 3.70 -21.44
CA GLY A 56 -15.58 5.04 -22.03
C GLY A 56 -15.59 6.19 -21.01
N LYS A 57 -14.96 6.00 -19.84
CA LYS A 57 -14.99 6.93 -18.69
C LYS A 57 -13.67 7.64 -18.42
N GLN A 58 -12.73 7.62 -19.37
CA GLN A 58 -11.41 8.26 -19.24
C GLN A 58 -11.44 9.78 -19.01
N ASP A 59 -12.52 10.46 -19.38
CA ASP A 59 -12.68 11.91 -19.12
C ASP A 59 -13.22 12.20 -17.70
N GLU A 60 -13.75 11.19 -17.01
CA GLU A 60 -14.36 11.30 -15.68
C GLU A 60 -13.39 10.92 -14.55
N LEU A 61 -12.50 9.94 -14.79
CA LEU A 61 -11.55 9.44 -13.81
C LEU A 61 -10.14 9.32 -14.41
N GLU A 62 -9.14 9.78 -13.67
CA GLU A 62 -7.73 9.50 -13.93
C GLU A 62 -7.23 8.40 -12.99
N ILE A 63 -6.48 7.44 -13.53
CA ILE A 63 -5.83 6.39 -12.73
C ILE A 63 -4.33 6.66 -12.77
N ILE A 64 -3.73 6.74 -11.59
CA ILE A 64 -2.30 6.92 -11.39
C ILE A 64 -1.71 5.55 -11.07
N GLN A 65 -0.67 5.18 -11.82
CA GLN A 65 0.13 4.00 -11.48
C GLN A 65 0.86 4.27 -10.17
N GLY A 66 0.67 3.39 -9.19
CA GLY A 66 1.35 3.47 -7.90
C GLY A 66 1.75 2.10 -7.37
N VAL A 67 2.37 2.11 -6.19
CA VAL A 67 2.78 0.93 -5.42
C VAL A 67 2.90 1.33 -3.95
N GLU A 68 2.72 0.39 -3.03
CA GLU A 68 3.16 0.54 -1.65
C GLU A 68 4.24 -0.51 -1.34
N VAL A 69 5.49 -0.08 -1.27
CA VAL A 69 6.62 -0.96 -0.94
C VAL A 69 6.70 -1.11 0.57
N ASN A 70 6.56 -2.34 1.06
CA ASN A 70 6.71 -2.57 2.49
C ASN A 70 8.19 -2.72 2.85
N THR A 71 8.69 -1.97 3.81
CA THR A 71 10.11 -2.02 4.20
C THR A 71 10.27 -2.23 5.70
N LEU A 72 11.50 -2.40 6.16
CA LEU A 72 11.81 -2.53 7.58
C LEU A 72 13.01 -1.66 7.95
N TYR A 73 12.88 -0.88 9.01
CA TYR A 73 13.96 -0.03 9.52
C TYR A 73 13.99 -0.03 11.04
N LYS A 74 15.08 -0.52 11.64
CA LYS A 74 15.24 -0.60 13.12
C LYS A 74 14.02 -1.22 13.83
N ASN A 75 13.48 -2.29 13.25
CA ASN A 75 12.26 -3.01 13.68
C ASN A 75 10.93 -2.27 13.47
N TYR A 76 10.93 -1.06 12.90
CA TYR A 76 9.71 -0.42 12.41
C TYR A 76 9.37 -0.93 11.01
N GLU A 77 8.12 -1.36 10.83
CA GLU A 77 7.56 -1.52 9.49
C GLU A 77 7.30 -0.12 8.91
N VAL A 78 7.97 0.19 7.81
CA VAL A 78 7.87 1.50 7.14
C VAL A 78 7.37 1.26 5.73
N HIS A 79 6.32 1.94 5.34
CA HIS A 79 5.73 1.78 4.01
C HIS A 79 6.05 2.99 3.15
N ILE A 80 6.50 2.74 1.92
CA ILE A 80 6.85 3.77 0.95
C ILE A 80 5.89 3.66 -0.23
N LEU A 81 5.07 4.68 -0.40
CA LEU A 81 4.26 4.87 -1.60
C LEU A 81 5.15 5.35 -2.74
N GLY A 82 4.93 4.82 -3.93
CA GLY A 82 5.50 5.34 -5.16
C GLY A 82 4.38 5.69 -6.14
N TYR A 83 4.53 6.79 -6.86
CA TYR A 83 3.63 7.19 -7.94
C TYR A 83 4.39 7.43 -9.24
N PHE A 84 3.79 7.09 -10.38
CA PHE A 84 4.31 7.36 -11.73
C PHE A 84 5.68 6.72 -12.06
N MET A 85 6.06 5.63 -11.39
CA MET A 85 7.29 4.91 -11.70
C MET A 85 7.24 4.35 -13.13
N ASN A 86 8.39 4.32 -13.81
CA ASN A 86 8.56 3.55 -15.03
C ASN A 86 8.55 2.05 -14.69
N PRO A 87 7.52 1.27 -15.10
CA PRO A 87 7.41 -0.14 -14.76
C PRO A 87 8.48 -1.01 -15.45
N ASN A 88 9.20 -0.46 -16.44
CA ASN A 88 10.27 -1.14 -17.16
C ASN A 88 11.67 -0.84 -16.61
N ASN A 89 11.79 -0.04 -15.54
CA ASN A 89 13.06 0.15 -14.86
C ASN A 89 13.54 -1.19 -14.25
N GLU A 90 14.75 -1.62 -14.59
CA GLU A 90 15.26 -2.94 -14.21
C GLU A 90 15.37 -3.13 -12.70
N ASP A 91 15.81 -2.11 -11.97
CA ASP A 91 16.02 -2.20 -10.53
C ASP A 91 14.68 -2.15 -9.77
N PHE A 92 13.71 -1.38 -10.27
CA PHE A 92 12.34 -1.42 -9.78
C PHE A 92 11.70 -2.81 -9.99
N GLN A 93 11.88 -3.44 -11.15
CA GLN A 93 11.39 -4.81 -11.37
C GLN A 93 12.07 -5.83 -10.46
N LYS A 94 13.38 -5.71 -10.25
CA LYS A 94 14.12 -6.57 -9.31
C LYS A 94 13.59 -6.39 -7.88
N LEU A 95 13.33 -5.16 -7.46
CA LEU A 95 12.74 -4.84 -6.15
C LEU A 95 11.38 -5.54 -5.99
N MET A 96 10.45 -5.34 -6.93
CA MET A 96 9.11 -5.95 -6.87
C MET A 96 9.20 -7.49 -6.76
N LYS A 97 10.04 -8.10 -7.58
CA LYS A 97 10.26 -9.56 -7.56
C LYS A 97 10.87 -10.04 -6.23
N ALA A 98 11.86 -9.32 -5.71
CA ALA A 98 12.49 -9.67 -4.44
C ALA A 98 11.50 -9.60 -3.27
N GLN A 99 10.65 -8.57 -3.26
CA GLN A 99 9.63 -8.37 -2.22
C GLN A 99 8.54 -9.45 -2.27
N GLN A 100 8.05 -9.79 -3.45
CA GLN A 100 7.09 -10.89 -3.62
C GLN A 100 7.70 -12.23 -3.19
N GLN A 101 8.96 -12.49 -3.55
CA GLN A 101 9.65 -13.71 -3.12
C GLN A 101 9.86 -13.75 -1.60
N ALA A 102 10.17 -12.61 -0.98
CA ALA A 102 10.31 -12.51 0.48
C ALA A 102 8.99 -12.83 1.19
N ARG A 103 7.85 -12.37 0.65
CA ARG A 103 6.50 -12.70 1.16
C ARG A 103 6.20 -14.19 1.05
N ILE A 104 6.56 -14.83 -0.06
CA ILE A 104 6.43 -16.29 -0.24
C ILE A 104 7.25 -17.05 0.79
N ASN A 105 8.53 -16.69 0.94
CA ASN A 105 9.42 -17.36 1.88
C ASN A 105 8.93 -17.22 3.33
N GLN A 106 8.54 -16.00 3.73
CA GLN A 106 7.97 -15.73 5.05
C GLN A 106 6.70 -16.56 5.28
N THR A 107 5.81 -16.62 4.29
CA THR A 107 4.56 -17.37 4.39
C THR A 107 4.82 -18.86 4.59
N LEU A 108 5.73 -19.47 3.82
CA LEU A 108 6.08 -20.88 3.97
C LEU A 108 6.63 -21.21 5.36
N GLU A 109 7.46 -20.32 5.91
CA GLU A 109 8.00 -20.48 7.27
C GLU A 109 6.91 -20.35 8.34
N ILE A 110 6.00 -19.39 8.20
CA ILE A 110 4.84 -19.25 9.11
C ILE A 110 3.94 -20.49 9.05
N ILE A 111 3.69 -21.06 7.87
CA ILE A 111 2.91 -22.30 7.70
C ILE A 111 3.56 -23.46 8.45
N ASP A 112 4.87 -23.65 8.31
CA ASP A 112 5.62 -24.71 8.99
C ASP A 112 5.57 -24.55 10.53
N LEU A 113 5.70 -23.32 11.02
CA LEU A 113 5.62 -23.03 12.45
C LEU A 113 4.20 -23.22 13.00
N LEU A 114 3.16 -22.86 12.25
CA LEU A 114 1.75 -23.08 12.62
C LEU A 114 1.45 -24.57 12.82
N ASP A 115 1.93 -25.45 11.93
CA ASP A 115 1.75 -26.89 12.09
C ASP A 115 2.52 -27.41 13.33
N LYS A 116 3.80 -27.03 13.45
CA LYS A 116 4.68 -27.54 14.51
C LYS A 116 4.32 -27.07 15.92
N LYS A 117 3.88 -25.82 16.07
CA LYS A 117 3.69 -25.19 17.39
C LYS A 117 2.24 -25.10 17.81
N GLU A 118 1.33 -24.90 16.85
CA GLU A 118 -0.09 -24.66 17.12
C GLU A 118 -0.98 -25.79 16.62
N ASN A 119 -0.42 -26.79 15.92
CA ASN A 119 -1.17 -27.88 15.27
C ASN A 119 -2.24 -27.35 14.30
N ILE A 120 -1.96 -26.21 13.65
CA ILE A 120 -2.82 -25.59 12.64
C ILE A 120 -2.25 -25.88 11.26
N LYS A 121 -2.99 -26.66 10.47
CA LYS A 121 -2.58 -27.05 9.12
C LYS A 121 -3.28 -26.20 8.08
N ILE A 122 -2.50 -25.42 7.35
CA ILE A 122 -2.94 -24.61 6.20
C ILE A 122 -2.02 -24.89 5.02
N SER A 123 -2.53 -24.82 3.79
CA SER A 123 -1.73 -25.00 2.58
C SER A 123 -1.34 -23.66 1.97
N PHE A 124 -0.16 -23.60 1.35
CA PHE A 124 0.26 -22.41 0.60
C PHE A 124 -0.71 -22.10 -0.55
N ASP A 125 -1.23 -23.12 -1.23
CA ASP A 125 -2.17 -22.94 -2.34
C ASP A 125 -3.50 -22.30 -1.88
N SER A 126 -3.99 -22.58 -0.66
CA SER A 126 -5.21 -21.95 -0.16
C SER A 126 -5.00 -20.47 0.21
N ILE A 127 -3.76 -20.07 0.52
CA ILE A 127 -3.38 -18.67 0.69
C ILE A 127 -3.25 -18.00 -0.68
N LYS A 128 -2.54 -18.63 -1.61
CA LYS A 128 -2.32 -18.12 -2.97
C LYS A 128 -3.63 -17.94 -3.74
N ALA A 129 -4.61 -18.81 -3.54
CA ALA A 129 -5.94 -18.70 -4.17
C ALA A 129 -6.76 -17.48 -3.70
N GLN A 130 -6.30 -16.74 -2.68
CA GLN A 130 -6.99 -15.54 -2.19
C GLN A 130 -6.55 -14.26 -2.89
N VAL A 131 -5.44 -14.30 -3.65
CA VAL A 131 -4.93 -13.16 -4.43
C VAL A 131 -5.13 -13.41 -5.92
N ALA A 132 -5.18 -12.35 -6.71
CA ALA A 132 -5.17 -12.44 -8.17
C ALA A 132 -3.89 -13.15 -8.66
N GLU A 133 -3.94 -13.68 -9.89
CA GLU A 133 -2.75 -14.27 -10.52
C GLU A 133 -1.63 -13.21 -10.62
N GLY A 134 -0.44 -13.54 -10.09
CA GLY A 134 0.66 -12.59 -10.00
C GLY A 134 0.57 -11.59 -8.84
N GLY A 135 -0.45 -11.67 -7.98
CA GLY A 135 -0.64 -10.82 -6.82
C GLY A 135 0.29 -11.14 -5.63
N SER A 136 0.45 -10.17 -4.75
CA SER A 136 1.29 -10.24 -3.54
C SER A 136 0.54 -10.80 -2.35
N ILE A 137 1.02 -11.93 -1.81
CA ILE A 137 0.49 -12.48 -0.56
C ILE A 137 0.96 -11.67 0.65
N GLY A 138 0.29 -11.84 1.78
CA GLY A 138 0.56 -11.08 2.99
C GLY A 138 -0.10 -11.69 4.20
N ARG A 139 0.25 -11.14 5.37
CA ARG A 139 -0.32 -11.49 6.68
C ARG A 139 -1.86 -11.58 6.71
N PRO A 140 -2.63 -10.71 6.02
CA PRO A 140 -4.10 -10.83 6.00
C PRO A 140 -4.60 -12.16 5.43
N HIS A 141 -3.93 -12.65 4.37
CA HIS A 141 -4.28 -13.91 3.70
C HIS A 141 -3.99 -15.12 4.58
N ILE A 142 -2.90 -15.07 5.36
CA ILE A 142 -2.55 -16.11 6.34
C ILE A 142 -3.59 -16.13 7.46
N ALA A 143 -3.94 -14.96 8.02
CA ALA A 143 -4.96 -14.85 9.07
C ALA A 143 -6.33 -15.42 8.62
N LYS A 144 -6.71 -15.14 7.37
CA LYS A 144 -7.93 -15.70 6.76
C LYS A 144 -7.81 -17.22 6.53
N ALA A 145 -6.66 -17.73 6.10
CA ALA A 145 -6.42 -19.16 5.96
C ALA A 145 -6.50 -19.91 7.30
N ILE A 146 -5.93 -19.35 8.37
CA ILE A 146 -6.02 -19.90 9.73
C ILE A 146 -7.49 -19.99 10.17
N THR A 147 -8.24 -18.91 9.96
CA THR A 147 -9.67 -18.85 10.33
C THR A 147 -10.47 -19.92 9.57
N ASN A 148 -10.25 -20.03 8.25
CA ASN A 148 -10.96 -21.00 7.40
C ASN A 148 -10.61 -22.46 7.74
N ALA A 149 -9.41 -22.72 8.26
CA ALA A 149 -9.01 -24.03 8.76
C ALA A 149 -9.56 -24.36 10.16
N GLY A 150 -10.37 -23.48 10.75
CA GLY A 150 -10.92 -23.64 12.09
C GLY A 150 -9.94 -23.30 13.22
N GLY A 151 -8.82 -22.64 12.91
CA GLY A 151 -7.82 -22.25 13.90
C GLY A 151 -8.24 -21.08 14.80
N THR A 152 -9.22 -20.27 14.36
CA THR A 152 -9.86 -19.19 15.12
C THR A 152 -11.30 -18.96 14.66
N ASN A 153 -12.07 -18.18 15.42
CA ASN A 153 -13.46 -17.83 15.08
C ASN A 153 -13.54 -16.59 14.16
N SER A 154 -12.46 -15.83 14.02
CA SER A 154 -12.40 -14.65 13.16
C SER A 154 -10.99 -14.32 12.70
N VAL A 155 -10.89 -13.54 11.62
CA VAL A 155 -9.63 -13.02 11.08
C VAL A 155 -8.93 -12.09 12.09
N ILE A 156 -9.69 -11.29 12.84
CA ILE A 156 -9.17 -10.41 13.88
C ILE A 156 -8.53 -11.24 15.01
N GLU A 157 -9.18 -12.33 15.41
CA GLU A 157 -8.62 -13.26 16.40
C GLU A 157 -7.36 -13.93 15.87
N ALA A 158 -7.33 -14.36 14.60
CA ALA A 158 -6.12 -14.92 13.99
C ALA A 158 -4.95 -13.92 13.99
N TYR A 159 -5.23 -12.66 13.70
CA TYR A 159 -4.23 -11.59 13.78
C TYR A 159 -3.67 -11.43 15.19
N SER A 160 -4.57 -11.26 16.16
CA SER A 160 -4.19 -11.05 17.55
C SER A 160 -3.45 -12.23 18.17
N LYS A 161 -3.71 -13.46 17.72
CA LYS A 161 -3.06 -14.66 18.28
C LYS A 161 -1.77 -15.03 17.55
N TYR A 162 -1.80 -15.08 16.22
CA TYR A 162 -0.75 -15.76 15.45
C TYR A 162 0.08 -14.84 14.56
N ILE A 163 -0.43 -13.67 14.17
CA ILE A 163 0.17 -12.83 13.11
C ILE A 163 0.76 -11.51 13.66
N ASN A 164 0.95 -11.43 14.97
CA ASN A 164 1.62 -10.31 15.64
C ASN A 164 3.07 -10.67 16.00
N ASP A 165 3.89 -9.66 16.29
CA ASP A 165 5.35 -9.82 16.52
C ASP A 165 5.71 -10.65 17.76
N ASN A 166 4.78 -10.80 18.72
CA ASN A 166 4.99 -11.62 19.93
C ASN A 166 4.55 -13.08 19.74
N SER A 167 4.02 -13.42 18.57
CA SER A 167 3.53 -14.77 18.28
C SER A 167 4.67 -15.79 18.22
N PRO A 168 4.49 -17.01 18.73
CA PRO A 168 5.48 -18.09 18.60
C PRO A 168 5.70 -18.52 17.14
N VAL A 169 4.80 -18.15 16.24
CA VAL A 169 4.89 -18.43 14.79
C VAL A 169 5.22 -17.18 13.98
N TYR A 170 5.57 -16.07 14.63
CA TYR A 170 6.02 -14.87 13.93
C TYR A 170 7.33 -15.11 13.20
N VAL A 171 7.39 -14.64 11.96
CA VAL A 171 8.59 -14.64 11.13
C VAL A 171 8.77 -13.23 10.59
N GLN A 172 9.88 -12.58 10.93
CA GLN A 172 10.20 -11.27 10.39
C GLN A 172 10.53 -11.39 8.90
N ARG A 173 9.88 -10.57 8.05
CA ARG A 173 10.14 -10.56 6.61
C ARG A 173 11.54 -10.03 6.32
N LYS A 174 12.29 -10.72 5.48
CA LYS A 174 13.55 -10.22 4.90
C LYS A 174 13.21 -9.29 3.73
N THR A 175 13.16 -7.99 4.00
CA THR A 175 12.74 -6.96 3.06
C THR A 175 13.83 -5.90 2.91
N VAL A 176 13.67 -4.99 1.94
CA VAL A 176 14.60 -3.88 1.71
C VAL A 176 14.46 -2.80 2.79
N SER A 177 15.45 -1.90 2.86
CA SER A 177 15.34 -0.70 3.70
C SER A 177 14.43 0.34 3.05
N PRO A 178 13.83 1.28 3.82
CA PRO A 178 13.10 2.41 3.24
C PRO A 178 13.99 3.30 2.38
N GLN A 179 15.29 3.39 2.68
CA GLN A 179 16.27 4.10 1.85
C GLN A 179 16.32 3.51 0.44
N ASP A 180 16.52 2.19 0.33
CA ASP A 180 16.57 1.49 -0.96
C ASP A 180 15.25 1.65 -1.73
N ALA A 181 14.11 1.53 -1.04
CA ALA A 181 12.80 1.67 -1.68
C ALA A 181 12.58 3.08 -2.24
N VAL A 182 12.93 4.12 -1.46
CA VAL A 182 12.83 5.52 -1.90
C VAL A 182 13.74 5.78 -3.09
N GLU A 183 15.00 5.36 -3.03
CA GLU A 183 15.98 5.56 -4.11
C GLU A 183 15.55 4.84 -5.39
N ILE A 184 15.13 3.58 -5.31
CA ILE A 184 14.70 2.80 -6.49
C ILE A 184 13.42 3.38 -7.11
N ILE A 185 12.45 3.83 -6.30
CA ILE A 185 11.24 4.51 -6.81
C ILE A 185 11.63 5.82 -7.51
N TYR A 186 12.54 6.59 -6.90
CA TYR A 186 13.03 7.85 -7.45
C TYR A 186 13.75 7.65 -8.79
N ASP A 187 14.68 6.69 -8.86
CA ASP A 187 15.46 6.36 -10.06
C ASP A 187 14.59 5.74 -11.16
N ALA A 188 13.46 5.14 -10.81
CA ALA A 188 12.42 4.75 -11.76
C ALA A 188 11.60 5.94 -12.29
N GLY A 189 11.93 7.18 -11.91
CA GLY A 189 11.21 8.40 -12.31
C GLY A 189 9.90 8.63 -11.57
N GLY A 190 9.69 7.92 -10.46
CA GLY A 190 8.52 8.03 -9.62
C GLY A 190 8.64 9.10 -8.53
N VAL A 191 7.52 9.35 -7.84
CA VAL A 191 7.44 10.24 -6.68
C VAL A 191 7.34 9.39 -5.40
N PRO A 192 8.45 9.18 -4.66
CA PRO A 192 8.43 8.44 -3.41
C PRO A 192 7.85 9.26 -2.25
N VAL A 193 6.97 8.63 -1.48
CA VAL A 193 6.22 9.24 -0.37
C VAL A 193 6.18 8.28 0.80
N ILE A 194 6.45 8.76 2.03
CA ILE A 194 6.28 7.93 3.22
C ILE A 194 4.78 7.78 3.53
N ALA A 195 4.31 6.55 3.65
CA ALA A 195 2.91 6.24 3.93
C ALA A 195 2.63 6.32 5.44
N HIS A 196 1.45 6.84 5.79
CA HIS A 196 0.84 6.87 7.13
C HIS A 196 1.83 6.86 8.33
N PRO A 197 2.78 7.82 8.42
CA PRO A 197 3.93 7.73 9.33
C PRO A 197 3.59 7.89 10.83
N HIS A 198 2.31 8.00 11.20
CA HIS A 198 1.87 8.22 12.58
C HIS A 198 2.33 7.11 13.54
N ASP A 199 2.36 5.87 13.07
CA ASP A 199 2.67 4.69 13.89
C ASP A 199 4.21 4.47 14.04
N ILE A 200 5.05 5.42 13.59
CA ILE A 200 6.51 5.35 13.62
C ILE A 200 7.08 6.43 14.55
N ASP A 201 7.57 6.06 15.73
CA ASP A 201 8.09 7.02 16.72
C ASP A 201 9.26 7.87 16.19
N ILE A 202 10.07 7.27 15.30
CA ILE A 202 11.24 7.90 14.68
C ILE A 202 10.91 8.59 13.34
N ALA A 203 9.63 8.81 13.03
CA ALA A 203 9.19 9.32 11.72
C ALA A 203 9.92 10.59 11.29
N GLU A 204 10.09 11.57 12.19
CA GLU A 204 10.71 12.85 11.82
C GLU A 204 12.18 12.69 11.37
N ASP A 205 12.97 11.96 12.14
CA ASP A 205 14.38 11.73 11.82
C ASP A 205 14.51 10.86 10.58
N LEU A 206 13.64 9.85 10.43
CA LEU A 206 13.61 9.00 9.25
C LEU A 206 13.21 9.78 8.00
N ILE A 207 12.22 10.67 8.06
CA ILE A 207 11.82 11.51 6.93
C ILE A 207 12.99 12.37 6.46
N LYS A 208 13.70 13.03 7.39
CA LYS A 208 14.89 13.84 7.07
C LYS A 208 16.01 13.00 6.45
N ASP A 209 16.20 11.77 6.92
CA ASP A 209 17.17 10.84 6.35
C ASP A 209 16.79 10.44 4.91
N LEU A 210 15.54 10.02 4.70
CA LEU A 210 15.02 9.58 3.40
C LEU A 210 15.01 10.69 2.33
N MET A 211 15.01 11.96 2.73
CA MET A 211 15.20 13.08 1.78
C MET A 211 16.53 12.97 1.02
N ASN A 212 17.59 12.45 1.66
CA ASN A 212 18.89 12.23 1.00
C ASN A 212 18.84 11.14 -0.08
N TYR A 213 17.81 10.31 -0.06
CA TYR A 213 17.60 9.20 -1.00
C TYR A 213 16.55 9.50 -2.07
N GLY A 214 15.95 10.71 -2.03
CA GLY A 214 14.98 11.12 -3.05
C GLY A 214 13.54 11.26 -2.57
N LEU A 215 13.25 11.12 -1.26
CA LEU A 215 11.89 11.30 -0.73
C LEU A 215 11.30 12.65 -1.17
N ARG A 216 10.03 12.64 -1.63
CA ARG A 216 9.34 13.82 -2.14
C ARG A 216 8.07 14.19 -1.39
N GLY A 217 7.49 13.29 -0.61
CA GLY A 217 6.26 13.60 0.12
C GLY A 217 6.01 12.82 1.39
N ILE A 218 4.97 13.25 2.09
CA ILE A 218 4.44 12.65 3.32
C ILE A 218 2.92 12.46 3.15
N GLU A 219 2.42 11.25 3.42
CA GLU A 219 0.98 11.01 3.51
C GLU A 219 0.44 11.57 4.84
N ALA A 220 0.02 12.83 4.83
CA ALA A 220 -0.53 13.47 6.03
C ALA A 220 -2.03 13.17 6.21
N TYR A 221 -2.78 13.07 5.11
CA TYR A 221 -4.23 12.82 5.14
C TYR A 221 -4.52 11.32 5.05
N HIS A 222 -4.76 10.69 6.19
CA HIS A 222 -5.01 9.26 6.28
C HIS A 222 -6.09 8.96 7.33
N ARG A 223 -6.86 7.88 7.16
CA ARG A 223 -7.99 7.54 8.04
C ARG A 223 -7.62 7.32 9.51
N LYS A 224 -6.37 6.95 9.79
CA LYS A 224 -5.84 6.78 11.15
C LYS A 224 -5.37 8.10 11.77
N HIS A 225 -5.23 9.16 10.97
CA HIS A 225 -4.66 10.43 11.46
C HIS A 225 -5.76 11.32 12.02
N SER A 226 -5.59 11.73 13.28
CA SER A 226 -6.41 12.80 13.86
C SER A 226 -6.08 14.15 13.20
N PRO A 227 -6.94 15.18 13.34
CA PRO A 227 -6.63 16.52 12.83
C PRO A 227 -5.28 17.07 13.31
N ALA A 228 -4.87 16.74 14.54
CA ALA A 228 -3.57 17.14 15.08
C ALA A 228 -2.40 16.43 14.38
N VAL A 229 -2.57 15.16 14.01
CA VAL A 229 -1.57 14.39 13.25
C VAL A 229 -1.47 14.89 11.81
N VAL A 230 -2.61 15.20 11.17
CA VAL A 230 -2.65 15.82 9.83
C VAL A 230 -1.91 17.16 9.84
N GLU A 231 -2.18 18.02 10.82
CA GLU A 231 -1.51 19.31 10.96
C GLU A 231 0.00 19.14 11.18
N TYR A 232 0.40 18.23 12.07
CA TYR A 232 1.80 17.95 12.37
C TYR A 232 2.60 17.56 11.12
N PHE A 233 2.11 16.57 10.36
CA PHE A 233 2.80 16.11 9.15
C PHE A 233 2.69 17.10 7.99
N SER A 234 1.59 17.85 7.87
CA SER A 234 1.46 18.91 6.85
C SER A 234 2.44 20.06 7.11
N SER A 235 2.52 20.52 8.36
CA SER A 235 3.50 21.53 8.79
C SER A 235 4.94 21.06 8.61
N MET A 236 5.22 19.78 8.84
CA MET A 236 6.54 19.19 8.59
C MET A 236 6.88 19.17 7.09
N ALA A 237 5.95 18.71 6.25
CA ALA A 237 6.13 18.66 4.81
C ALA A 237 6.44 20.06 4.25
N GLU A 238 5.70 21.08 4.66
CA GLU A 238 5.92 22.47 4.27
C GLU A 238 7.33 22.96 4.65
N LYS A 239 7.76 22.75 5.91
CA LYS A 239 9.10 23.16 6.39
C LYS A 239 10.24 22.48 5.65
N LEU A 240 10.04 21.23 5.24
CA LEU A 240 11.06 20.43 4.55
C LEU A 240 10.99 20.54 3.03
N GLY A 241 10.02 21.27 2.47
CA GLY A 241 9.81 21.37 1.03
C GLY A 241 9.30 20.08 0.37
N LEU A 242 8.61 19.23 1.14
CA LEU A 242 7.98 18.00 0.67
C LEU A 242 6.51 18.25 0.32
N ILE A 243 5.96 17.47 -0.61
CA ILE A 243 4.51 17.50 -0.88
C ILE A 243 3.74 16.74 0.20
N VAL A 244 2.48 17.13 0.38
CA VAL A 244 1.52 16.37 1.17
C VAL A 244 0.69 15.50 0.23
N THR A 245 0.51 14.22 0.57
CA THR A 245 -0.45 13.32 -0.08
C THR A 245 -1.54 12.88 0.89
N GLY A 246 -2.50 12.10 0.37
CA GLY A 246 -3.54 11.51 1.17
C GLY A 246 -4.21 10.34 0.46
N GLY A 247 -4.73 9.42 1.27
CA GLY A 247 -5.44 8.26 0.79
C GLY A 247 -6.26 7.61 1.89
N SER A 248 -7.19 6.75 1.47
CA SER A 248 -8.06 6.04 2.42
C SER A 248 -7.44 4.76 2.96
N ASP A 249 -6.36 4.26 2.33
CA ASP A 249 -5.77 2.95 2.63
C ASP A 249 -6.86 1.85 2.49
N PHE A 250 -7.63 1.95 1.40
CA PHE A 250 -8.81 1.12 1.19
C PHE A 250 -8.42 -0.31 0.80
N HIS A 251 -8.81 -1.26 1.64
CA HIS A 251 -8.65 -2.69 1.41
C HIS A 251 -10.00 -3.40 1.23
N ALA A 252 -11.03 -2.98 1.97
CA ALA A 252 -12.35 -3.61 1.94
C ALA A 252 -13.45 -2.65 2.42
N PRO A 253 -14.71 -2.88 2.00
CA PRO A 253 -15.86 -2.25 2.63
C PRO A 253 -15.90 -2.56 4.13
N ASN A 254 -16.32 -1.60 4.95
CA ASN A 254 -16.37 -1.79 6.40
C ASN A 254 -17.44 -2.84 6.76
N ILE A 255 -17.01 -3.94 7.40
CA ILE A 255 -17.80 -5.13 7.72
C ILE A 255 -18.99 -4.82 8.64
N LEU A 256 -18.88 -3.81 9.51
CA LEU A 256 -19.92 -3.53 10.52
C LEU A 256 -21.19 -2.92 9.94
N ASN A 257 -21.11 -2.16 8.83
CA ASN A 257 -22.25 -1.46 8.23
C ASN A 257 -22.33 -1.57 6.70
N GLY A 258 -21.47 -2.38 6.07
CA GLY A 258 -21.39 -2.51 4.60
C GLY A 258 -20.97 -1.23 3.87
N GLN A 259 -20.46 -0.22 4.58
CA GLN A 259 -20.13 1.06 3.97
C GLN A 259 -18.77 1.00 3.27
N ILE A 260 -18.78 1.35 1.98
CA ILE A 260 -17.58 1.65 1.21
C ILE A 260 -16.98 2.95 1.76
N LEU A 261 -15.71 2.89 2.18
CA LEU A 261 -14.94 4.04 2.68
C LEU A 261 -14.15 4.76 1.60
N LEU A 262 -13.96 4.13 0.43
CA LEU A 262 -13.28 4.72 -0.71
C LEU A 262 -13.90 6.09 -1.04
N GLY A 263 -13.06 7.13 -1.09
CA GLY A 263 -13.48 8.50 -1.34
C GLY A 263 -14.29 9.18 -0.23
N LYS A 264 -14.55 8.53 0.92
CA LYS A 264 -15.24 9.15 2.07
C LYS A 264 -14.30 9.85 3.04
N HIS A 265 -13.02 9.48 3.05
CA HIS A 265 -12.02 10.22 3.83
C HIS A 265 -11.74 11.56 3.16
N PHE A 266 -11.68 12.63 3.95
CA PHE A 266 -11.47 13.97 3.40
C PHE A 266 -10.00 14.15 2.99
N ILE A 267 -9.79 14.35 1.69
CA ILE A 267 -8.50 14.67 1.08
C ILE A 267 -8.71 15.99 0.31
N PRO A 268 -8.02 17.08 0.67
CA PRO A 268 -8.14 18.34 -0.05
C PRO A 268 -7.76 18.23 -1.53
N GLU A 269 -8.58 18.80 -2.41
CA GLU A 269 -8.40 18.68 -3.88
C GLU A 269 -7.10 19.29 -4.42
N TRP A 270 -6.46 20.18 -3.66
CA TRP A 270 -5.16 20.76 -4.02
C TRP A 270 -4.01 19.75 -3.94
N ILE A 271 -4.19 18.64 -3.21
CA ILE A 271 -3.19 17.57 -3.08
C ILE A 271 -2.89 16.93 -4.44
N TYR A 272 -3.91 16.76 -5.29
CA TYR A 272 -3.72 16.33 -6.67
C TYR A 272 -2.77 17.26 -7.43
N ASP A 273 -3.02 18.57 -7.37
CA ASP A 273 -2.22 19.55 -8.12
C ASP A 273 -0.76 19.55 -7.62
N LYS A 274 -0.52 19.35 -6.31
CA LYS A 274 0.83 19.22 -5.75
C LYS A 274 1.55 17.96 -6.23
N LEU A 275 0.87 16.82 -6.26
CA LEU A 275 1.43 15.57 -6.77
C LEU A 275 1.83 15.70 -8.25
N ILE A 276 0.97 16.27 -9.08
CA ILE A 276 1.25 16.48 -10.51
C ILE A 276 2.37 17.50 -10.74
N GLN A 277 2.41 18.59 -9.96
CA GLN A 277 3.51 19.56 -10.03
C GLN A 277 4.85 18.92 -9.68
N GLU A 278 4.88 18.08 -8.65
CA GLU A 278 6.09 17.39 -8.23
C GLU A 278 6.57 16.38 -9.27
N LYS A 279 5.66 15.60 -9.85
CA LYS A 279 6.00 14.72 -10.98
C LYS A 279 6.62 15.50 -12.14
N LYS A 280 6.01 16.62 -12.55
CA LYS A 280 6.57 17.49 -13.61
C LYS A 280 7.95 18.03 -13.25
N ARG A 281 8.19 18.36 -11.97
CA ARG A 281 9.49 18.83 -11.49
C ARG A 281 10.56 17.76 -11.65
N LEU A 282 10.24 16.49 -11.36
CA LEU A 282 11.15 15.36 -11.55
C LEU A 282 11.45 15.11 -13.03
N ASP A 283 10.44 15.21 -13.91
CA ASP A 283 10.63 14.99 -15.35
C ASP A 283 11.50 16.05 -16.04
N MET A 284 11.72 17.20 -15.40
CA MET A 284 12.58 18.28 -15.91
C MET A 284 14.02 18.24 -15.35
N ALA A 285 14.28 17.41 -14.33
CA ALA A 285 15.57 17.30 -13.65
C ALA A 285 16.49 16.29 -14.37
#